data_AF-A0A0Q8EMZ3-F1
#
_entry.id   AF-A0A0Q8EMZ3-F1
#
_cell.length_a   1.000
_cell.length_b   1.000
_cell.length_c   1.000
_cell.angle_alpha   90.00
_cell.angle_beta   90.00
_cell.angle_gamma   90.00
#
_symmetry.space_group_name_H-M   'P 1'
#
loop_
_entity.id
_entity.type
_entity.pdbx_description
1 polymer ?
#
loop_
_entity_poly.entity_id
_entity_poly.type
_entity_poly.pdbx_seq_one_letter_code
_entity_poly.pdbx_strand_id
1 'polypeptide(L)'
;MEAVAFSEVLRVYGRDHPADRPHRANTNEDGEENLRRAHSLFGSWYRIELGRADILRVVLPWHLSEGGARELVPRTGLTVGRAADLIRADPAGYAEANPVCAAKLDRFSRAAFTAVYLSARPVDHPDYSDVRVREGLIHLDGLHRMVGWEVAGRLGGGAAVTAYLAAEILPACLGTPLEGKPV
;
A
#
# COMPACT_ATOMS: atom_id res chain seq x y z
N MET A 1 -11.41 7.70 13.53
CA MET A 1 -10.40 6.69 13.92
C MET A 1 -10.99 5.83 15.02
N GLU A 2 -10.78 4.53 14.94
CA GLU A 2 -11.44 3.55 15.81
C GLU A 2 -10.54 2.32 16.00
N ALA A 3 -10.39 1.85 17.24
CA ALA A 3 -9.71 0.58 17.48
C ALA A 3 -10.59 -0.58 16.99
N VAL A 4 -9.99 -1.55 16.30
CA VAL A 4 -10.71 -2.70 15.72
C VAL A 4 -10.03 -4.01 16.08
N ALA A 5 -10.81 -5.08 16.20
CA ALA A 5 -10.26 -6.41 16.43
C ALA A 5 -9.56 -6.92 15.16
N PHE A 6 -8.47 -7.68 15.32
CA PHE A 6 -7.76 -8.26 14.18
C PHE A 6 -8.65 -9.22 13.36
N SER A 7 -9.61 -9.90 14.00
CA SER A 7 -10.61 -10.72 13.30
C SER A 7 -11.48 -9.91 12.34
N GLU A 8 -11.76 -8.63 12.64
CA GLU A 8 -12.46 -7.74 11.71
C GLU A 8 -11.58 -7.42 10.50
N VAL A 9 -10.29 -7.12 10.73
CA VAL A 9 -9.31 -6.84 9.67
C VAL A 9 -9.23 -8.01 8.69
N LEU A 10 -9.06 -9.24 9.20
CA LEU A 10 -9.01 -10.45 8.35
C LEU A 10 -10.32 -10.70 7.61
N ARG A 11 -11.47 -10.49 8.26
CA ARG A 11 -12.79 -10.65 7.62
C ARG A 11 -12.98 -9.67 6.46
N VAL A 12 -12.59 -8.41 6.63
CA VAL A 12 -12.67 -7.40 5.56
C VAL A 12 -11.66 -7.70 4.46
N TYR A 13 -10.44 -8.11 4.84
CA TYR A 13 -9.41 -8.51 3.90
C TYR A 13 -9.88 -9.65 3.00
N GLY A 14 -10.35 -10.76 3.57
CA GLY A 14 -10.79 -11.94 2.81
C GLY A 14 -12.00 -11.68 1.91
N ARG A 15 -12.91 -10.76 2.30
CA ARG A 15 -14.01 -10.32 1.43
C ARG A 15 -13.50 -9.58 0.19
N ASP A 16 -12.52 -8.70 0.38
CA ASP A 16 -11.97 -7.88 -0.69
C ASP A 16 -10.94 -8.67 -1.54
N HIS A 17 -10.36 -9.74 -0.98
CA HIS A 17 -9.29 -10.58 -1.54
C HIS A 17 -9.59 -12.08 -1.40
N PRO A 18 -10.61 -12.62 -2.09
CA PRO A 18 -10.90 -14.06 -2.02
C PRO A 18 -9.68 -14.89 -2.45
N ALA A 19 -9.24 -15.80 -1.58
CA ALA A 19 -8.09 -16.68 -1.81
C ALA A 19 -8.35 -17.69 -2.95
N ASP A 20 -9.61 -18.08 -3.14
CA ASP A 20 -10.09 -18.99 -4.18
C ASP A 20 -10.38 -18.30 -5.52
N ARG A 21 -10.02 -17.01 -5.66
CA ARG A 21 -10.25 -16.28 -6.91
C ARG A 21 -9.52 -16.98 -8.07
N PRO A 22 -10.23 -17.37 -9.15
CA PRO A 22 -9.61 -18.03 -10.30
C PRO A 22 -8.78 -17.01 -11.09
N HIS A 23 -7.52 -16.86 -10.68
CA HIS A 23 -6.51 -16.06 -11.37
C HIS A 23 -5.13 -16.68 -11.14
N ARG A 24 -4.40 -16.96 -12.23
CA ARG A 24 -3.08 -17.62 -12.20
C ARG A 24 -1.97 -16.91 -11.41
N ALA A 25 -2.20 -15.67 -11.02
CA ALA A 25 -1.30 -14.84 -10.23
C ALA A 25 -2.03 -14.28 -8.98
N ASN A 26 -2.80 -15.13 -8.31
CA ASN A 26 -3.45 -14.77 -7.06
C ASN A 26 -2.44 -14.87 -5.91
N THR A 27 -1.90 -13.73 -5.46
CA THR A 27 -0.96 -13.62 -4.34
C THR A 27 -1.62 -13.11 -3.07
N ASN A 28 -2.95 -13.27 -2.95
CA ASN A 28 -3.72 -12.80 -1.79
C ASN A 28 -3.28 -13.47 -0.48
N GLU A 29 -2.70 -14.68 -0.53
CA GLU A 29 -2.14 -15.35 0.65
C GLU A 29 -0.94 -14.59 1.23
N ASP A 30 -0.08 -14.02 0.38
CA ASP A 30 1.08 -13.22 0.81
C ASP A 30 0.65 -11.96 1.58
N GLY A 31 -0.47 -11.35 1.15
CA GLY A 31 -1.03 -10.18 1.82
C GLY A 31 -1.58 -10.54 3.20
N GLU A 32 -2.32 -11.65 3.35
CA GLU A 32 -2.80 -12.11 4.65
C GLU A 32 -1.64 -12.43 5.61
N GLU A 33 -0.58 -13.08 5.12
CA GLU A 33 0.61 -13.40 5.91
C GLU A 33 1.29 -12.13 6.46
N ASN A 34 1.38 -11.07 5.65
CA ASN A 34 1.87 -9.77 6.10
C ASN A 34 0.97 -9.11 7.15
N LEU A 35 -0.36 -9.28 7.08
CA LEU A 35 -1.27 -8.85 8.15
C LEU A 35 -1.00 -9.62 9.45
N ARG A 36 -0.75 -10.92 9.37
CA ARG A 36 -0.42 -11.75 10.55
C ARG A 36 0.90 -11.31 11.17
N ARG A 37 1.94 -11.02 10.37
CA ARG A 37 3.22 -10.46 10.86
C ARG A 37 3.04 -9.13 11.56
N ALA A 38 2.27 -8.22 10.96
CA ALA A 38 1.96 -6.95 11.57
C ALA A 38 1.20 -7.14 12.90
N HIS A 39 0.23 -8.06 12.94
CA HIS A 39 -0.47 -8.36 14.19
C HIS A 39 0.47 -8.91 15.28
N SER A 40 1.37 -9.84 14.94
CA SER A 40 2.39 -10.34 15.87
C SER A 40 3.32 -9.22 16.38
N LEU A 41 3.59 -8.22 15.55
CA LEU A 41 4.51 -7.12 15.88
C LEU A 41 3.89 -6.03 16.76
N PHE A 42 2.59 -5.75 16.63
CA PHE A 42 1.94 -4.61 17.29
C PHE A 42 0.82 -4.99 18.25
N GLY A 43 0.15 -6.13 18.04
CA GLY A 43 -1.02 -6.56 18.80
C GLY A 43 -2.31 -5.75 18.58
N SER A 44 -2.19 -4.51 18.11
CA SER A 44 -3.29 -3.54 18.00
C SER A 44 -3.53 -3.06 16.57
N TRP A 45 -4.79 -2.79 16.25
CA TRP A 45 -5.24 -2.34 14.93
C TRP A 45 -6.22 -1.17 15.04
N TYR A 46 -6.15 -0.27 14.07
CA TYR A 46 -7.00 0.91 13.99
C TYR A 46 -7.60 1.07 12.59
N ARG A 47 -8.90 1.36 12.52
CA ARG A 47 -9.56 1.85 11.31
C ARG A 47 -9.42 3.38 11.26
N ILE A 48 -8.82 3.87 10.19
CA ILE A 48 -8.58 5.30 9.93
C ILE A 48 -9.05 5.67 8.52
N GLU A 49 -9.25 6.97 8.30
CA GLU A 49 -9.54 7.52 6.97
C GLU A 49 -8.31 8.30 6.51
N LEU A 50 -7.86 8.02 5.29
CA LEU A 50 -6.68 8.64 4.70
C LEU A 50 -7.10 9.58 3.57
N GLY A 51 -6.62 10.82 3.63
CA GLY A 51 -6.70 11.73 2.50
C GLY A 51 -5.58 11.46 1.50
N ARG A 52 -5.61 12.17 0.36
CA ARG A 52 -4.56 12.08 -0.65
C ARG A 52 -3.16 12.30 -0.07
N ALA A 53 -2.99 13.32 0.77
CA ALA A 53 -1.69 13.65 1.34
C ALA A 53 -1.10 12.49 2.14
N ASP A 54 -1.93 11.74 2.87
CA ASP A 54 -1.50 10.57 3.64
C ASP A 54 -1.16 9.40 2.70
N ILE A 55 -2.03 9.12 1.73
CA ILE A 55 -1.82 8.03 0.75
C ILE A 55 -0.50 8.23 -0.01
N LEU A 56 -0.19 9.46 -0.46
CA LEU A 56 1.05 9.74 -1.19
C LEU A 56 2.32 9.54 -0.36
N ARG A 57 2.22 9.54 0.97
CA ARG A 57 3.32 9.32 1.90
C ARG A 57 3.48 7.87 2.32
N VAL A 58 2.53 7.00 2.00
CA VAL A 58 2.65 5.56 2.27
C VAL A 58 3.90 5.02 1.60
N VAL A 59 4.76 4.36 2.36
CA VAL A 59 5.99 3.72 1.91
C VAL A 59 5.68 2.31 1.44
N LEU A 60 6.07 2.03 0.20
CA LEU A 60 5.98 0.75 -0.45
C LEU A 60 7.30 -0.02 -0.25
N PRO A 61 7.24 -1.31 0.14
CA PRO A 61 8.41 -2.18 0.19
C PRO A 61 8.86 -2.57 -1.23
N TRP A 62 9.96 -3.32 -1.32
CA TRP A 62 10.46 -3.84 -2.59
C TRP A 62 9.34 -4.51 -3.39
N HIS A 63 9.20 -4.15 -4.66
CA HIS A 63 8.22 -4.77 -5.54
C HIS A 63 8.80 -4.88 -6.95
N LEU A 64 9.16 -6.11 -7.31
CA LEU A 64 9.43 -6.49 -8.68
C LEU A 64 8.12 -6.89 -9.35
N SER A 65 7.83 -6.33 -10.53
CA SER A 65 6.62 -6.69 -11.28
C SER A 65 6.55 -8.19 -11.51
N GLU A 66 5.36 -8.77 -11.35
CA GLU A 66 5.10 -10.18 -11.66
C GLU A 66 5.47 -10.48 -13.12
N GLY A 67 6.63 -11.11 -13.33
CA GLY A 67 7.17 -11.37 -14.67
C GLY A 67 7.67 -10.12 -15.42
N GLY A 68 7.96 -9.02 -14.72
CA GLY A 68 8.50 -7.80 -15.33
C GLY A 68 10.02 -7.67 -15.20
N ALA A 69 10.61 -6.85 -16.06
CA ALA A 69 12.05 -6.64 -16.15
C ALA A 69 12.57 -5.47 -15.28
N ARG A 70 11.66 -4.68 -14.70
CA ARG A 70 11.99 -3.45 -13.95
C ARG A 70 11.32 -3.44 -12.59
N GLU A 71 12.07 -3.08 -11.56
CA GLU A 71 11.51 -2.84 -10.23
C GLU A 71 10.50 -1.69 -10.31
N LEU A 72 9.26 -1.92 -9.85
CA LEU A 72 8.31 -0.83 -9.62
C LEU A 72 8.72 -0.05 -8.36
N VAL A 73 9.16 -0.79 -7.34
CA VAL A 73 9.70 -0.22 -6.11
C VAL A 73 11.06 -0.85 -5.83
N PRO A 74 12.15 -0.05 -5.76
CA PRO A 74 13.47 -0.55 -5.40
C PRO A 74 13.50 -1.08 -3.98
N ARG A 75 14.51 -1.91 -3.67
CA ARG A 75 14.70 -2.50 -2.33
C ARG A 75 14.69 -1.49 -1.18
N THR A 76 15.15 -0.27 -1.43
CA THR A 76 15.16 0.80 -0.43
C THR A 76 13.78 1.38 -0.10
N GLY A 77 12.75 0.98 -0.84
CA GLY A 77 11.39 1.50 -0.79
C GLY A 77 11.18 2.79 -1.58
N LEU A 78 9.91 3.09 -1.87
CA LEU A 78 9.43 4.37 -2.42
C LEU A 78 8.09 4.73 -1.80
N THR A 79 7.73 6.02 -1.81
CA THR A 79 6.35 6.38 -1.47
C THR A 79 5.43 6.15 -2.67
N VAL A 80 4.12 6.01 -2.40
CA VAL A 80 3.09 5.95 -3.46
C VAL A 80 3.21 7.14 -4.40
N GLY A 81 3.43 8.35 -3.89
CA GLY A 81 3.57 9.54 -4.74
C GLY A 81 4.75 9.43 -5.71
N ARG A 82 5.92 8.97 -5.22
CA ARG A 82 7.11 8.81 -6.08
C ARG A 82 6.93 7.67 -7.08
N ALA A 83 6.27 6.58 -6.70
CA ALA A 83 5.93 5.50 -7.63
C ALA A 83 4.98 5.99 -8.74
N ALA A 84 3.95 6.77 -8.39
CA ALA A 84 3.03 7.36 -9.36
C ALA A 84 3.73 8.34 -10.31
N ASP A 85 4.64 9.18 -9.81
CA ASP A 85 5.43 10.09 -10.63
C ASP A 85 6.31 9.35 -11.65
N LEU A 86 6.97 8.26 -11.24
CA LEU A 86 7.79 7.43 -12.14
C LEU A 86 6.95 6.81 -13.27
N ILE A 87 5.74 6.34 -12.96
CA ILE A 87 4.83 5.78 -13.96
C ILE A 87 4.34 6.88 -14.92
N ARG A 88 4.01 8.07 -14.41
CA ARG A 88 3.55 9.19 -15.25
C ARG A 88 4.63 9.73 -16.18
N ALA A 89 5.90 9.68 -15.76
CA ALA A 89 7.03 10.14 -16.55
C ALA A 89 7.24 9.30 -17.83
N ASP A 90 6.94 8.00 -17.79
CA ASP A 90 7.04 7.11 -18.94
C ASP A 90 6.00 5.97 -18.88
N PRO A 91 4.72 6.26 -19.21
CA PRO A 91 3.65 5.28 -19.08
C PRO A 91 3.81 4.08 -20.03
N ALA A 92 4.29 4.34 -21.25
CA ALA A 92 4.44 3.31 -22.28
C ALA A 92 5.62 2.38 -21.96
N GLY A 93 6.79 2.93 -21.64
CA GLY A 93 7.95 2.12 -21.26
C GLY A 93 7.74 1.37 -19.95
N TYR A 94 7.01 1.94 -19.00
CA TYR A 94 6.59 1.20 -17.80
C TYR A 94 5.68 0.01 -18.15
N ALA A 95 4.67 0.21 -18.99
CA ALA A 95 3.73 -0.84 -19.36
C ALA A 95 4.38 -1.98 -20.15
N GLU A 96 5.32 -1.66 -21.05
CA GLU A 96 6.11 -2.63 -21.79
C GLU A 96 6.99 -3.48 -20.85
N ALA A 97 7.69 -2.84 -19.91
CA ALA A 97 8.57 -3.52 -18.98
C ALA A 97 7.83 -4.33 -17.90
N ASN A 98 6.58 -3.95 -17.57
CA ASN A 98 5.81 -4.46 -16.43
C ASN A 98 4.32 -4.72 -16.78
N PRO A 99 4.01 -5.60 -17.75
CA PRO A 99 2.67 -5.71 -18.32
C PRO A 99 1.61 -6.17 -17.31
N VAL A 100 1.95 -7.04 -16.35
CA VAL A 100 1.01 -7.52 -15.34
C VAL A 100 0.66 -6.42 -14.34
N CYS A 101 1.66 -5.70 -13.82
CA CYS A 101 1.43 -4.58 -12.93
C CYS A 101 0.68 -3.44 -13.64
N ALA A 102 1.00 -3.15 -14.91
CA ALA A 102 0.29 -2.16 -15.71
C ALA A 102 -1.20 -2.51 -15.85
N ALA A 103 -1.54 -3.77 -16.15
CA ALA A 103 -2.93 -4.23 -16.20
C ALA A 103 -3.65 -4.11 -14.85
N LYS A 104 -2.95 -4.38 -13.73
CA LYS A 104 -3.50 -4.18 -12.38
C LYS A 104 -3.76 -2.70 -12.09
N LEU A 105 -2.81 -1.82 -12.41
CA LEU A 105 -2.95 -0.37 -12.24
C LEU A 105 -4.11 0.17 -13.07
N ASP A 106 -4.22 -0.21 -14.34
CA ASP A 106 -5.32 0.19 -15.22
C ASP A 106 -6.69 -0.32 -14.73
N ARG A 107 -6.74 -1.53 -14.17
CA ARG A 107 -7.97 -2.02 -13.53
C ARG A 107 -8.34 -1.16 -12.32
N PHE A 108 -7.40 -0.88 -11.43
CA PHE A 108 -7.69 -0.16 -10.19
C PHE A 108 -7.88 1.33 -10.39
N SER A 109 -7.32 1.91 -11.46
CA SER A 109 -7.56 3.29 -11.88
C SER A 109 -9.06 3.60 -12.01
N ARG A 110 -9.88 2.60 -12.35
CA ARG A 110 -11.34 2.71 -12.54
C ARG A 110 -12.19 2.06 -11.43
N ALA A 111 -11.57 1.30 -10.53
CA ALA A 111 -12.28 0.55 -9.49
C ALA A 111 -12.76 1.43 -8.32
N ALA A 112 -13.81 1.05 -7.60
CA ALA A 112 -14.19 1.71 -6.36
C ALA A 112 -13.02 1.73 -5.34
N PHE A 113 -13.01 2.71 -4.44
CA PHE A 113 -12.08 2.68 -3.32
C PHE A 113 -12.41 1.50 -2.40
N THR A 114 -11.38 0.76 -2.03
CA THR A 114 -11.46 -0.35 -1.07
C THR A 114 -10.43 -0.12 0.03
N ALA A 115 -10.50 -0.91 1.09
CA ALA A 115 -9.57 -0.75 2.19
C ALA A 115 -8.11 -0.98 1.74
N VAL A 116 -7.19 -0.23 2.37
CA VAL A 116 -5.75 -0.49 2.30
C VAL A 116 -5.25 -0.90 3.68
N TYR A 117 -4.15 -1.63 3.73
CA TYR A 117 -3.65 -2.24 4.95
C TYR A 117 -2.21 -1.81 5.18
N LEU A 118 -1.96 -1.28 6.38
CA LEU A 118 -0.74 -0.56 6.72
C LEU A 118 -0.20 -1.02 8.07
N SER A 119 1.08 -0.77 8.28
CA SER A 119 1.78 -0.94 9.55
C SER A 119 2.56 0.33 9.89
N ALA A 120 2.80 0.58 11.17
CA ALA A 120 3.56 1.73 11.64
C ALA A 120 5.08 1.64 11.37
N ARG A 121 5.59 0.43 11.11
CA ARG A 121 6.98 0.09 10.78
C ARG A 121 7.03 -1.17 9.92
N PRO A 122 8.11 -1.41 9.14
CA PRO A 122 8.25 -2.61 8.32
C PRO A 122 8.09 -3.90 9.12
N VAL A 123 7.44 -4.90 8.53
CA VAL A 123 7.31 -6.24 9.10
C VAL A 123 8.55 -7.10 8.79
N ASP A 124 8.73 -8.18 9.54
CA ASP A 124 9.82 -9.13 9.30
C ASP A 124 9.55 -9.99 8.06
N HIS A 125 10.00 -9.50 6.90
CA HIS A 125 9.88 -10.17 5.61
C HIS A 125 10.96 -9.67 4.63
N PRO A 126 11.50 -10.51 3.72
CA PRO A 126 12.57 -10.11 2.80
C PRO A 126 12.31 -8.85 1.96
N ASP A 127 11.05 -8.61 1.59
CA ASP A 127 10.68 -7.41 0.81
C ASP A 127 10.84 -6.10 1.59
N TYR A 128 10.93 -6.18 2.91
CA TYR A 128 10.99 -5.07 3.84
C TYR A 128 12.40 -4.86 4.42
N SER A 129 13.33 -5.80 4.22
CA SER A 129 14.64 -5.81 4.89
C SER A 129 15.44 -4.54 4.63
N ASP A 130 15.39 -4.05 3.39
CA ASP A 130 16.24 -2.97 2.90
C ASP A 130 15.53 -1.61 2.89
N VAL A 131 14.24 -1.57 3.30
CA VAL A 131 13.45 -0.34 3.32
C VAL A 131 14.07 0.66 4.27
N ARG A 132 14.42 1.84 3.77
CA ARG A 132 15.14 2.86 4.55
C ARG A 132 14.27 3.55 5.59
N VAL A 133 12.99 3.75 5.29
CA VAL A 133 12.03 4.36 6.21
C VAL A 133 11.56 3.30 7.20
N ARG A 134 11.95 3.44 8.47
CA ARG A 134 11.65 2.46 9.52
C ARG A 134 10.39 2.78 10.32
N GLU A 135 9.84 3.98 10.20
CA GLU A 135 8.61 4.41 10.89
C GLU A 135 7.74 5.27 9.97
N GLY A 136 6.43 5.14 10.08
CA GLY A 136 5.45 5.89 9.28
C GLY A 136 4.29 5.02 8.81
N LEU A 137 3.72 5.33 7.65
CA LEU A 137 2.70 4.48 7.02
C LEU A 137 3.39 3.51 6.06
N ILE A 138 3.60 2.27 6.50
CA ILE A 138 4.26 1.23 5.70
C ILE A 138 3.20 0.30 5.12
N HIS A 139 3.26 0.07 3.81
CA HIS A 139 2.31 -0.77 3.07
C HIS A 139 2.40 -2.25 3.48
N LEU A 140 1.25 -2.87 3.71
CA LEU A 140 1.07 -4.33 3.82
C LEU A 140 0.26 -4.85 2.62
N ASP A 141 -0.81 -4.13 2.26
CA ASP A 141 -1.60 -4.43 1.06
C ASP A 141 -2.24 -3.16 0.46
N GLY A 142 -2.45 -3.18 -0.87
CA GLY A 142 -3.08 -2.08 -1.62
C GLY A 142 -2.17 -1.28 -2.53
N LEU A 143 -0.95 -1.73 -2.82
CA LEU A 143 0.03 -1.03 -3.68
C LEU A 143 -0.59 -0.59 -5.01
N HIS A 144 -1.08 -1.55 -5.81
CA HIS A 144 -1.65 -1.27 -7.13
C HIS A 144 -2.90 -0.39 -7.07
N ARG A 145 -3.65 -0.46 -5.95
CA ARG A 145 -4.83 0.37 -5.74
C ARG A 145 -4.45 1.82 -5.52
N MET A 146 -3.60 2.08 -4.53
CA MET A 146 -3.15 3.44 -4.19
C MET A 146 -2.47 4.13 -5.37
N VAL A 147 -1.54 3.42 -6.03
CA VAL A 147 -0.83 3.96 -7.20
C VAL A 147 -1.80 4.16 -8.38
N GLY A 148 -2.68 3.20 -8.67
CA GLY A 148 -3.65 3.32 -9.76
C GLY A 148 -4.63 4.48 -9.56
N TRP A 149 -5.13 4.67 -8.34
CA TRP A 149 -6.01 5.80 -7.99
C TRP A 149 -5.31 7.14 -8.12
N GLU A 150 -4.05 7.24 -7.67
CA GLU A 150 -3.27 8.47 -7.82
C GLU A 150 -2.99 8.74 -9.29
N VAL A 151 -2.50 7.77 -10.07
CA VAL A 151 -2.22 7.95 -11.50
C VAL A 151 -3.45 8.47 -12.26
N ALA A 152 -4.65 7.99 -11.92
CA ALA A 152 -5.91 8.46 -12.49
C ALA A 152 -6.48 9.76 -11.90
N GLY A 153 -5.78 10.39 -10.95
CA GLY A 153 -6.20 11.64 -10.31
C GLY A 153 -7.42 11.51 -9.39
N ARG A 154 -7.78 10.29 -8.98
CA ARG A 154 -9.03 10.03 -8.24
C ARG A 154 -8.96 10.33 -6.76
N LEU A 155 -7.76 10.45 -6.20
CA LEU A 155 -7.57 10.86 -4.80
C LEU A 155 -7.84 12.36 -4.57
N GLY A 156 -8.17 13.15 -5.61
CA GLY A 156 -8.54 14.56 -5.47
C GLY A 156 -9.91 14.80 -4.82
N GLY A 157 -10.25 16.08 -4.60
CA GLY A 157 -11.62 16.49 -4.28
C GLY A 157 -12.16 16.09 -2.90
N GLY A 158 -11.29 15.85 -1.92
CA GLY A 158 -11.72 15.43 -0.57
C GLY A 158 -12.02 13.92 -0.47
N ALA A 159 -11.57 13.12 -1.44
CA ALA A 159 -11.60 11.67 -1.34
C ALA A 159 -10.96 11.17 -0.03
N ALA A 160 -11.66 10.25 0.63
CA ALA A 160 -11.20 9.54 1.81
C ALA A 160 -11.12 8.04 1.51
N VAL A 161 -10.01 7.41 1.89
CA VAL A 161 -9.77 5.98 1.75
C VAL A 161 -9.66 5.37 3.13
N THR A 162 -10.53 4.40 3.43
CA THR A 162 -10.42 3.61 4.66
C THR A 162 -9.11 2.81 4.67
N ALA A 163 -8.38 2.89 5.78
CA ALA A 163 -7.20 2.08 6.03
C ALA A 163 -7.29 1.34 7.36
N TYR A 164 -6.72 0.13 7.39
CA TYR A 164 -6.46 -0.62 8.63
C TYR A 164 -4.97 -0.52 8.95
N LEU A 165 -4.65 0.09 10.09
CA LEU A 165 -3.28 0.36 10.53
C LEU A 165 -2.93 -0.49 11.76
N ALA A 166 -1.88 -1.30 11.66
CA ALA A 166 -1.26 -1.95 12.80
C ALA A 166 -0.23 -1.01 13.46
N ALA A 167 -0.40 -0.73 14.76
CA ALA A 167 0.48 0.15 15.53
C ALA A 167 0.38 -0.13 17.04
N GLU A 168 1.48 0.01 17.80
CA GLU A 168 1.49 -0.13 19.27
C GLU A 168 0.74 1.03 19.94
N ILE A 169 1.04 2.24 19.46
CA ILE A 169 0.44 3.50 19.84
C ILE A 169 0.32 4.30 18.54
N LEU A 170 -0.69 5.15 18.44
CA LEU A 170 -0.95 5.93 17.22
C LEU A 170 0.28 6.74 16.79
N PRO A 171 0.70 6.66 15.52
CA PRO A 171 1.76 7.52 15.00
C PRO A 171 1.33 8.98 15.08
N ALA A 172 2.16 9.84 15.69
CA ALA A 172 1.91 11.29 15.79
C ALA A 172 1.81 11.99 14.42
N CYS A 173 2.18 11.30 13.33
CA CYS A 173 2.15 11.81 11.96
C CYS A 173 0.78 11.75 11.28
N LEU A 174 -0.25 11.16 11.90
CA LEU A 174 -1.62 11.21 11.38
C LEU A 174 -2.21 12.61 11.63
N GLY A 175 -2.34 13.41 10.57
CA GLY A 175 -3.02 14.71 10.62
C GLY A 175 -2.14 15.95 10.77
N THR A 176 -0.82 15.83 10.84
CA THR A 176 0.09 16.99 10.81
C THR A 176 0.82 17.05 9.46
N PRO A 177 0.64 18.11 8.64
CA PRO A 177 1.55 18.38 7.53
C PRO A 177 2.96 18.46 8.13
N LEU A 178 3.86 17.57 7.72
CA LEU A 178 5.27 17.81 8.00
C LEU A 178 5.68 18.94 7.07
N GLU A 179 5.60 20.18 7.57
CA GLU A 179 6.36 21.27 7.01
C GLU A 179 7.82 20.82 6.91
N GLY A 180 8.34 20.91 5.70
CA GLY A 180 9.65 20.37 5.36
C GLY A 180 10.74 20.89 6.29
N LYS A 181 11.64 20.00 6.66
CA LYS A 181 13.03 20.39 6.78
C LYS A 181 13.79 19.69 5.67
N PRO A 182 14.44 20.44 4.76
CA PRO A 182 15.35 19.84 3.80
C PRO A 182 16.54 19.29 4.59
N VAL A 183 16.98 18.09 4.20
CA VAL A 183 18.38 17.70 4.34
C VAL A 183 18.99 17.83 2.96
#